data_AF-B7FRT1-F1
#
_entry.id   AF-B7FRT1-F1
#
_cell.length_a   1.000
_cell.length_b   1.000
_cell.length_c   1.000
_cell.angle_alpha   90.00
_cell.angle_beta   90.00
_cell.angle_gamma   90.00
#
_symmetry.space_group_name_H-M   'P 1'
#
loop_
_entity.id
_entity.type
_entity.pdbx_description
1 polymer ?
#
loop_
_entity_poly.entity_id
_entity_poly.type
_entity_poly.pdbx_seq_one_letter_code
_entity_poly.pdbx_strand_id
1 'polypeptide(L)'
;MTVSSKTSAPGAVTCVLDQTVVNDKTIGDMADLGLSFFATLCGRNRGAFVLDTPGDAHTWGCTAFPDNIATLAGLDLSSSRDKKNTNRSNTTHHEKKASVIHIKDANAISQGFAAGNLTAAETVTVLDYFIKMVYHSSPNVDQDPYACEVGGLATLQCDPVNTLPTIRSVTLAGLLVPAPTITRGKPLTLKQATKFYEPEDFDDMVKLGLNTVQIPVPLDVFSAALVGDVTAKKDSSHADEQKALLSQTIRAAAKAGLETILVLVGKDNDDAVTAAAHFAVEENLYALTLPSLQSLRAARAAETSLKLFIPLDQGQLKYFTVPDENVFVALDFGHTTTVADIASSTSMDDRSKLFYHEATSCIARSPLEYTACFRRVPAMVAYGFDLAIDNCVLQNSTDSNDFVDYGQCGRFDETVDSAWWHRHRASFAARQLVSYEHGLGWSFAAWKLYGGSNDKDDLEVIDRPAQLLALKNVAAAGLFPSLHDKVPAQLACLNPPVNDFLLGDATLSPTPGPPPDCGNGWWNYDLKACEYWIAPAPTAQPTPLPTTHWPTAAPVVCPDPPFTYGSLVMAGGAGALVAVLVGFVWNKFCGSRRREGYSEVPSTTV
;
A
#
# COMPACT_ATOMS: atom_id res chain seq x y z
N MET A 1 -21.55 43.86 -1.88
CA MET A 1 -21.53 43.34 -3.26
C MET A 1 -20.31 42.45 -3.39
N THR A 2 -20.48 41.17 -3.09
CA THR A 2 -19.43 40.14 -3.12
C THR A 2 -19.32 39.63 -4.54
N VAL A 3 -18.13 39.82 -5.15
CA VAL A 3 -17.80 39.23 -6.43
C VAL A 3 -17.63 37.72 -6.20
N SER A 4 -18.64 36.96 -6.58
CA SER A 4 -18.56 35.51 -6.71
C SER A 4 -17.58 35.20 -7.84
N SER A 5 -16.36 34.77 -7.48
CA SER A 5 -15.43 34.21 -8.44
C SER A 5 -16.05 32.91 -8.95
N LYS A 6 -16.46 32.91 -10.22
CA LYS A 6 -16.79 31.70 -10.96
C LYS A 6 -15.61 30.74 -10.87
N THR A 7 -15.72 29.74 -10.02
CA THR A 7 -14.94 28.51 -10.10
C THR A 7 -15.19 27.91 -11.47
N SER A 8 -14.12 27.78 -12.27
CA SER A 8 -14.11 26.88 -13.42
C SER A 8 -14.62 25.51 -12.97
N ALA A 9 -15.40 24.84 -13.82
CA ALA A 9 -15.79 23.45 -13.57
C ALA A 9 -14.52 22.65 -13.24
N PRO A 10 -14.50 21.87 -12.15
CA PRO A 10 -13.32 21.08 -11.78
C PRO A 10 -12.91 20.23 -12.98
N GLY A 11 -11.61 20.21 -13.31
CA GLY A 11 -11.09 19.27 -14.30
C GLY A 11 -11.57 17.87 -13.94
N ALA A 12 -12.03 17.11 -14.93
CA ALA A 12 -12.55 15.76 -14.70
C ALA A 12 -11.46 14.90 -14.07
N VAL A 13 -11.65 14.46 -12.82
CA VAL A 13 -10.76 13.50 -12.16
C VAL A 13 -10.81 12.21 -12.96
N THR A 14 -9.65 11.69 -13.35
CA THR A 14 -9.52 10.47 -14.14
C THR A 14 -8.45 9.58 -13.55
N CYS A 15 -8.66 8.27 -13.62
CA CYS A 15 -7.65 7.30 -13.24
C CYS A 15 -6.83 6.92 -14.47
N VAL A 16 -5.51 6.97 -14.37
CA VAL A 16 -4.58 6.71 -15.47
C VAL A 16 -3.49 5.75 -15.02
N LEU A 17 -2.81 5.11 -15.96
CA LEU A 17 -1.61 4.34 -15.66
C LEU A 17 -0.52 5.28 -15.12
N ASP A 18 0.11 4.89 -14.02
CA ASP A 18 1.23 5.66 -13.47
C ASP A 18 2.48 5.43 -14.30
N GLN A 19 2.78 6.37 -15.20
CA GLN A 19 3.92 6.28 -16.10
C GLN A 19 5.28 6.41 -15.40
N THR A 20 5.31 6.83 -14.13
CA THR A 20 6.54 6.80 -13.33
C THR A 20 6.91 5.39 -12.91
N VAL A 21 5.91 4.48 -12.82
CA VAL A 21 6.08 3.07 -12.49
C VAL A 21 6.06 2.20 -13.74
N VAL A 22 5.01 2.33 -14.56
CA VAL A 22 4.76 1.50 -15.75
C VAL A 22 4.84 2.35 -17.03
N ASN A 23 5.92 2.18 -17.77
CA ASN A 23 6.15 2.85 -19.05
C ASN A 23 6.78 1.89 -20.07
N ASP A 24 7.11 2.40 -21.25
CA ASP A 24 7.66 1.62 -22.36
C ASP A 24 9.00 0.95 -22.03
N LYS A 25 9.71 1.42 -21.00
CA LYS A 25 10.97 0.85 -20.52
C LYS A 25 10.77 -0.17 -19.40
N THR A 26 9.79 0.04 -18.53
CA THR A 26 9.59 -0.80 -17.33
C THR A 26 8.56 -1.91 -17.53
N ILE A 27 7.71 -1.83 -18.55
CA ILE A 27 6.69 -2.87 -18.83
C ILE A 27 7.32 -4.25 -19.10
N GLY A 28 8.54 -4.28 -19.66
CA GLY A 28 9.29 -5.52 -19.88
C GLY A 28 9.84 -6.16 -18.60
N ASP A 29 9.93 -5.38 -17.52
CA ASP A 29 10.42 -5.84 -16.21
C ASP A 29 9.27 -6.35 -15.31
N MET A 30 8.03 -6.33 -15.81
CA MET A 30 6.89 -6.92 -15.11
C MET A 30 6.95 -8.45 -15.18
N ALA A 31 6.94 -9.10 -14.02
CA ALA A 31 7.01 -10.55 -13.89
C ALA A 31 5.73 -11.24 -14.39
N ASP A 32 4.56 -10.63 -14.16
CA ASP A 32 3.27 -11.15 -14.63
C ASP A 32 2.26 -10.00 -14.82
N LEU A 33 2.05 -9.60 -16.08
CA LEU A 33 1.06 -8.57 -16.43
C LEU A 33 -0.38 -9.00 -16.07
N GLY A 34 -0.68 -10.29 -16.20
CA GLY A 34 -1.99 -10.89 -15.91
C GLY A 34 -2.38 -10.72 -14.45
N LEU A 35 -1.52 -11.19 -13.55
CA LEU A 35 -1.74 -11.13 -12.10
C LEU A 35 -1.61 -9.71 -11.56
N SER A 36 -0.68 -8.90 -12.07
CA SER A 36 -0.43 -7.56 -11.53
C SER A 36 -1.53 -6.57 -11.91
N PHE A 37 -2.07 -6.69 -13.12
CA PHE A 37 -2.97 -5.70 -13.71
C PHE A 37 -4.41 -6.19 -13.80
N PHE A 38 -4.62 -7.29 -14.53
CA PHE A 38 -5.97 -7.75 -14.84
C PHE A 38 -6.66 -8.33 -13.61
N ALA A 39 -5.97 -9.12 -12.77
CA ALA A 39 -6.56 -9.65 -11.54
C ALA A 39 -7.05 -8.53 -10.61
N THR A 40 -6.32 -7.42 -10.50
CA THR A 40 -6.70 -6.28 -9.66
C THR A 40 -7.91 -5.54 -10.24
N LEU A 41 -7.90 -5.25 -11.55
CA LEU A 41 -9.05 -4.66 -12.24
C LEU A 41 -10.31 -5.54 -12.17
N CYS A 42 -10.14 -6.87 -12.17
CA CYS A 42 -11.21 -7.85 -11.99
C CYS A 42 -11.79 -7.88 -10.57
N GLY A 43 -10.91 -7.91 -9.57
CA GLY A 43 -11.28 -8.14 -8.18
C GLY A 43 -12.17 -7.02 -7.63
N ARG A 44 -11.89 -5.78 -8.01
CA ARG A 44 -12.66 -4.60 -7.57
C ARG A 44 -14.00 -4.42 -8.26
N ASN A 45 -14.10 -4.85 -9.51
CA ASN A 45 -15.38 -4.91 -10.22
C ASN A 45 -16.19 -6.18 -9.92
N ARG A 46 -15.92 -6.85 -8.78
CA ARG A 46 -16.61 -8.05 -8.31
C ARG A 46 -16.70 -9.15 -9.38
N GLY A 47 -15.56 -9.70 -9.80
CA GLY A 47 -15.48 -11.04 -10.41
C GLY A 47 -16.49 -11.34 -11.52
N ALA A 48 -16.04 -11.29 -12.77
CA ALA A 48 -16.86 -11.40 -13.98
C ALA A 48 -17.89 -10.26 -14.12
N PHE A 49 -17.98 -9.70 -15.33
CA PHE A 49 -19.09 -8.80 -15.63
C PHE A 49 -20.38 -9.64 -15.60
N VAL A 50 -21.18 -9.48 -14.55
CA VAL A 50 -22.59 -9.86 -14.55
C VAL A 50 -23.38 -8.57 -14.64
N LEU A 51 -23.71 -8.17 -15.88
CA LEU A 51 -24.74 -7.18 -16.11
C LEU A 51 -26.09 -7.90 -16.04
N ASP A 52 -26.79 -7.78 -14.91
CA ASP A 52 -28.19 -8.20 -14.85
C ASP A 52 -29.05 -7.12 -15.52
N THR A 53 -29.44 -7.34 -16.77
CA THR A 53 -30.63 -6.77 -17.45
C THR A 53 -30.98 -7.62 -18.67
N PRO A 54 -32.25 -7.67 -19.10
CA PRO A 54 -32.92 -8.95 -19.35
C PRO A 54 -32.59 -9.51 -20.74
N GLY A 55 -31.91 -10.66 -20.80
CA GLY A 55 -31.98 -11.50 -22.00
C GLY A 55 -30.94 -12.59 -22.23
N ASP A 56 -29.73 -12.53 -21.66
CA ASP A 56 -28.63 -13.39 -22.14
C ASP A 56 -27.94 -14.27 -21.09
N ALA A 57 -28.03 -13.97 -19.79
CA ALA A 57 -27.56 -14.85 -18.70
C ALA A 57 -26.13 -15.41 -18.90
N HIS A 58 -25.22 -14.61 -19.48
CA HIS A 58 -23.83 -14.99 -19.69
C HIS A 58 -22.91 -14.31 -18.67
N THR A 59 -21.95 -15.08 -18.16
CA THR A 59 -20.89 -14.61 -17.25
C THR A 59 -19.63 -14.34 -18.09
N TRP A 60 -19.18 -13.10 -18.16
CA TRP A 60 -18.01 -12.73 -18.96
C TRP A 60 -16.75 -12.65 -18.08
N GLY A 61 -15.72 -13.42 -18.44
CA GLY A 61 -14.39 -13.28 -17.85
C GLY A 61 -13.74 -11.94 -18.19
N CYS A 62 -12.82 -11.45 -17.36
CA CYS A 62 -12.23 -10.11 -17.48
C CYS A 62 -11.49 -9.78 -18.79
N THR A 63 -11.25 -10.79 -19.63
CA THR A 63 -10.62 -10.64 -20.95
C THR A 63 -11.62 -10.66 -22.11
N ALA A 64 -12.92 -10.82 -21.82
CA ALA A 64 -13.99 -10.85 -22.81
C ALA A 64 -14.95 -9.68 -22.58
N PHE A 65 -14.56 -8.48 -23.03
CA PHE A 65 -15.47 -7.35 -23.10
C PHE A 65 -16.54 -7.61 -24.17
N PRO A 66 -17.81 -7.26 -23.92
CA PRO A 66 -18.84 -7.36 -24.95
C PRO A 66 -18.60 -6.34 -26.07
N ASP A 67 -19.02 -6.67 -27.29
CA ASP A 67 -18.83 -5.85 -28.49
C ASP A 67 -19.43 -4.43 -28.38
N ASN A 68 -20.29 -4.17 -27.38
CA ASN A 68 -21.03 -2.94 -27.17
C ASN A 68 -20.57 -2.13 -25.94
N ILE A 69 -19.40 -2.41 -25.35
CA ILE A 69 -18.92 -1.74 -24.12
C ILE A 69 -18.88 -0.20 -24.22
N ALA A 70 -18.57 0.35 -25.40
CA ALA A 70 -18.58 1.79 -25.63
C ALA A 70 -19.97 2.42 -25.51
N THR A 71 -21.01 1.70 -25.94
CA THR A 71 -22.41 2.10 -25.79
C THR A 71 -22.83 2.03 -24.32
N LEU A 72 -22.37 1.00 -23.59
CA LEU A 72 -22.63 0.82 -22.16
C LEU A 72 -21.91 1.88 -21.30
N ALA A 73 -20.73 2.32 -21.71
CA ALA A 73 -19.95 3.38 -21.07
C ALA A 73 -20.41 4.81 -21.45
N GLY A 74 -21.50 4.95 -22.21
CA GLY A 74 -22.03 6.26 -22.61
C GLY A 74 -21.15 7.03 -23.60
N LEU A 75 -20.23 6.37 -24.29
CA LEU A 75 -19.36 6.98 -25.29
C LEU A 75 -20.09 7.06 -26.63
N ASP A 76 -20.42 8.27 -27.08
CA ASP A 76 -21.05 8.51 -28.37
C ASP A 76 -20.05 8.36 -29.53
N LEU A 77 -19.92 7.14 -30.03
CA LEU A 77 -19.09 6.79 -31.18
C LEU A 77 -19.60 7.37 -32.52
N SER A 78 -20.78 8.01 -32.55
CA SER A 78 -21.37 8.53 -33.79
C SER A 78 -20.72 9.83 -34.28
N SER A 79 -19.98 10.53 -33.42
CA SER A 79 -19.32 11.81 -33.74
C SER A 79 -17.98 11.68 -34.46
N SER A 80 -17.39 10.47 -34.51
CA SER A 80 -16.05 10.22 -35.09
C SER A 80 -16.10 9.43 -36.41
N ARG A 81 -17.13 9.66 -37.23
CA ARG A 81 -17.04 9.40 -38.67
C ARG A 81 -16.38 10.61 -39.32
N ASP A 82 -15.06 10.64 -39.26
CA ASP A 82 -14.26 11.53 -40.10
C ASP A 82 -14.67 11.33 -41.56
N LYS A 83 -15.26 12.40 -42.11
CA LYS A 83 -15.46 12.54 -43.54
C LYS A 83 -14.08 12.39 -44.20
N LYS A 84 -13.92 11.34 -45.01
CA LYS A 84 -12.84 11.19 -45.99
C LYS A 84 -12.51 12.55 -46.62
N ASN A 85 -11.43 13.17 -46.17
CA ASN A 85 -10.85 14.31 -46.87
C ASN A 85 -9.56 13.83 -47.55
N THR A 86 -9.76 13.18 -48.69
CA THR A 86 -8.72 13.01 -49.69
C THR A 86 -8.33 14.39 -50.21
N ASN A 87 -7.15 14.89 -49.81
CA ASN A 87 -6.16 15.50 -50.71
C ASN A 87 -4.91 16.01 -49.96
N ARG A 88 -3.82 15.24 -50.10
CA ARG A 88 -2.52 15.67 -50.67
C ARG A 88 -1.91 17.00 -50.18
N SER A 89 -0.83 16.91 -49.39
CA SER A 89 0.41 17.64 -49.68
C SER A 89 1.60 17.08 -48.90
N ASN A 90 2.69 16.83 -49.63
CA ASN A 90 4.04 16.55 -49.15
C ASN A 90 4.60 17.75 -48.39
N THR A 91 5.36 17.55 -47.30
CA THR A 91 6.79 17.94 -47.14
C THR A 91 7.32 17.78 -45.69
N THR A 92 8.43 17.05 -45.57
CA THR A 92 9.60 17.22 -44.67
C THR A 92 9.42 17.66 -43.21
N HIS A 93 9.58 16.71 -42.28
CA HIS A 93 10.71 16.61 -41.33
C HIS A 93 10.48 15.36 -40.46
N HIS A 94 11.43 14.42 -40.46
CA HIS A 94 11.37 13.21 -39.64
C HIS A 94 11.64 13.54 -38.16
N GLU A 95 10.64 14.09 -37.49
CA GLU A 95 10.47 13.89 -36.06
C GLU A 95 9.53 12.69 -35.93
N LYS A 96 10.03 11.61 -35.32
CA LYS A 96 9.31 10.34 -35.14
C LYS A 96 8.20 10.57 -34.11
N LYS A 97 7.13 11.26 -34.53
CA LYS A 97 5.93 11.51 -33.74
C LYS A 97 5.32 10.14 -33.47
N ALA A 98 5.38 9.69 -32.21
CA ALA A 98 4.72 8.46 -31.78
C ALA A 98 3.28 8.49 -32.32
N SER A 99 2.93 7.49 -33.13
CA SER A 99 1.58 7.34 -33.64
C SER A 99 0.66 7.18 -32.44
N VAL A 100 -0.14 8.20 -32.16
CA VAL A 100 -1.21 8.13 -31.16
C VAL A 100 -2.19 7.08 -31.65
N ILE A 101 -2.20 5.91 -31.00
CA ILE A 101 -3.15 4.84 -31.31
C ILE A 101 -4.52 5.30 -30.83
N HIS A 102 -5.46 5.41 -31.76
CA HIS A 102 -6.87 5.65 -31.44
C HIS A 102 -7.57 4.30 -31.20
N ILE A 103 -7.57 3.85 -29.95
CA ILE A 103 -8.37 2.69 -29.52
C ILE A 103 -9.81 3.18 -29.30
N LYS A 104 -10.73 2.79 -30.19
CA LYS A 104 -12.16 3.18 -30.10
C LYS A 104 -12.95 2.23 -29.19
N ASP A 105 -12.57 0.96 -29.14
CA ASP A 105 -13.18 -0.10 -28.33
C ASP A 105 -12.20 -1.29 -28.18
N ALA A 106 -12.58 -2.32 -27.41
CA ALA A 106 -11.78 -3.52 -27.22
C ALA A 106 -11.60 -4.34 -28.52
N ASN A 107 -12.53 -4.24 -29.46
CA ASN A 107 -12.45 -4.93 -30.76
C ASN A 107 -11.44 -4.26 -31.71
N ALA A 108 -11.19 -2.97 -31.57
CA ALA A 108 -10.12 -2.28 -32.29
C ALA A 108 -8.74 -2.85 -31.90
N ILE A 109 -8.60 -3.39 -30.68
CA ILE A 109 -7.36 -4.06 -30.24
C ILE A 109 -7.21 -5.41 -30.96
N SER A 110 -8.25 -6.26 -30.94
CA SER A 110 -8.19 -7.57 -31.60
C SER A 110 -8.03 -7.47 -33.13
N GLN A 111 -8.66 -6.47 -33.76
CA GLN A 111 -8.58 -6.24 -35.20
C GLN A 111 -7.30 -5.51 -35.61
N GLY A 112 -6.80 -4.58 -34.78
CA GLY A 112 -5.57 -3.82 -35.05
C GLY A 112 -4.29 -4.61 -34.80
N PHE A 113 -4.33 -5.59 -33.88
CA PHE A 113 -3.16 -6.34 -33.41
C PHE A 113 -3.30 -7.86 -33.58
N ALA A 114 -4.02 -8.31 -34.61
CA ALA A 114 -4.35 -9.72 -34.87
C ALA A 114 -3.14 -10.69 -34.95
N ALA A 115 -1.91 -10.19 -34.95
CA ALA A 115 -0.67 -10.97 -34.91
C ALA A 115 0.02 -11.01 -33.53
N GLY A 116 -0.57 -10.43 -32.47
CA GLY A 116 0.01 -10.42 -31.12
C GLY A 116 1.21 -9.47 -30.92
N ASN A 117 1.57 -8.66 -31.92
CA ASN A 117 2.73 -7.75 -31.87
C ASN A 117 2.34 -6.36 -31.36
N LEU A 118 2.02 -6.24 -30.07
CA LEU A 118 2.04 -4.93 -29.39
C LEU A 118 3.48 -4.61 -29.00
N THR A 119 4.00 -3.45 -29.39
CA THR A 119 5.23 -2.93 -28.81
C THR A 119 4.97 -2.48 -27.36
N ALA A 120 6.03 -2.35 -26.56
CA ALA A 120 5.95 -1.91 -25.16
C ALA A 120 5.13 -0.61 -24.97
N ALA A 121 5.35 0.38 -25.83
CA ALA A 121 4.60 1.65 -25.79
C ALA A 121 3.11 1.49 -26.15
N GLU A 122 2.79 0.57 -27.06
CA GLU A 122 1.41 0.28 -27.45
C GLU A 122 0.69 -0.51 -26.34
N THR A 123 1.38 -1.45 -25.68
CA THR A 123 0.90 -2.14 -24.48
C THR A 123 0.57 -1.15 -23.38
N VAL A 124 1.47 -0.22 -23.06
CA VAL A 124 1.24 0.86 -22.07
C VAL A 124 0.01 1.68 -22.41
N THR A 125 -0.18 2.03 -23.69
CA THR A 125 -1.35 2.79 -24.16
C THR A 125 -2.65 1.99 -24.00
N VAL A 126 -2.63 0.69 -24.31
CA VAL A 126 -3.77 -0.22 -24.15
C VAL A 126 -4.14 -0.37 -22.66
N LEU A 127 -3.15 -0.54 -21.78
CA LEU A 127 -3.36 -0.67 -20.34
C LEU A 127 -3.95 0.62 -19.73
N ASP A 128 -3.40 1.77 -20.08
CA ASP A 128 -3.93 3.07 -19.67
C ASP A 128 -5.38 3.27 -20.13
N TYR A 129 -5.70 2.87 -21.36
CA TYR A 129 -7.08 2.86 -21.85
C TYR A 129 -8.00 1.97 -21.00
N PHE A 130 -7.58 0.75 -20.66
CA PHE A 130 -8.38 -0.15 -19.82
C PHE A 130 -8.63 0.42 -18.42
N ILE A 131 -7.62 1.01 -17.77
CA ILE A 131 -7.79 1.68 -16.47
C ILE A 131 -8.86 2.76 -16.56
N LYS A 132 -8.73 3.65 -17.55
CA LYS A 132 -9.69 4.76 -17.75
C LYS A 132 -11.11 4.24 -17.95
N MET A 133 -11.28 3.22 -18.79
CA MET A 133 -12.59 2.65 -19.06
C MET A 133 -13.21 1.98 -17.84
N VAL A 134 -12.42 1.19 -17.09
CA VAL A 134 -12.86 0.58 -15.84
C VAL A 134 -13.29 1.65 -14.86
N TYR A 135 -12.43 2.63 -14.60
CA TYR A 135 -12.70 3.73 -13.67
C TYR A 135 -13.97 4.51 -14.04
N HIS A 136 -14.16 4.86 -15.31
CA HIS A 136 -15.36 5.56 -15.76
C HIS A 136 -16.63 4.71 -15.67
N SER A 137 -16.52 3.39 -15.74
CA SER A 137 -17.64 2.47 -15.57
C SER A 137 -17.99 2.18 -14.10
N SER A 138 -17.07 2.43 -13.17
CA SER A 138 -17.27 2.19 -11.75
C SER A 138 -18.26 3.22 -11.17
N PRO A 139 -19.33 2.80 -10.48
CA PRO A 139 -20.25 3.74 -9.85
C PRO A 139 -19.62 4.39 -8.60
N ASN A 140 -19.97 5.66 -8.35
CA ASN A 140 -19.59 6.41 -7.14
C ASN A 140 -18.06 6.51 -6.89
N VAL A 141 -17.26 6.68 -7.95
CA VAL A 141 -15.79 6.84 -7.81
C VAL A 141 -15.37 8.00 -6.91
N ASP A 142 -16.23 9.01 -6.74
CA ASP A 142 -16.04 10.16 -5.87
C ASP A 142 -16.28 9.84 -4.39
N GLN A 143 -16.83 8.66 -4.06
CA GLN A 143 -17.12 8.22 -2.69
C GLN A 143 -16.20 7.08 -2.22
N ASP A 144 -15.40 6.51 -3.11
CA ASP A 144 -14.49 5.42 -2.81
C ASP A 144 -13.02 5.89 -2.92
N PRO A 145 -12.29 6.03 -1.79
CA PRO A 145 -10.87 6.37 -1.78
C PRO A 145 -9.98 5.42 -2.57
N TYR A 146 -10.51 4.25 -2.91
CA TYR A 146 -9.82 3.19 -3.62
C TYR A 146 -10.32 3.02 -5.06
N ALA A 147 -11.16 3.92 -5.59
CA ALA A 147 -11.73 3.75 -6.93
C ALA A 147 -10.67 3.58 -8.06
N CYS A 148 -9.46 4.14 -7.89
CA CYS A 148 -8.41 4.14 -8.91
C CYS A 148 -7.26 3.14 -8.66
N GLU A 149 -7.23 2.39 -7.56
CA GLU A 149 -6.06 1.51 -7.35
C GLU A 149 -6.08 0.27 -8.26
N VAL A 150 -4.88 -0.05 -8.74
CA VAL A 150 -4.56 -1.21 -9.57
C VAL A 150 -3.19 -1.75 -9.13
N GLY A 151 -3.09 -2.26 -7.91
CA GLY A 151 -1.84 -2.77 -7.32
C GLY A 151 -0.78 -1.70 -7.11
N GLY A 152 -1.19 -0.42 -7.03
CA GLY A 152 -0.30 0.73 -7.06
C GLY A 152 0.26 1.11 -8.44
N LEU A 153 -0.24 0.51 -9.53
CA LEU A 153 0.20 0.79 -10.92
C LEU A 153 -0.56 1.94 -11.59
N ALA A 154 -1.62 2.44 -10.95
CA ALA A 154 -2.48 3.51 -11.46
C ALA A 154 -2.50 4.69 -10.49
N THR A 155 -2.81 5.87 -11.02
CA THR A 155 -2.84 7.14 -10.28
C THR A 155 -4.03 8.00 -10.68
N LEU A 156 -4.55 8.78 -9.74
CA LEU A 156 -5.54 9.81 -10.02
C LEU A 156 -4.87 11.05 -10.63
N GLN A 157 -5.36 11.45 -11.79
CA GLN A 157 -5.01 12.69 -12.45
C GLN A 157 -6.13 13.71 -12.25
N CYS A 158 -5.77 14.88 -11.71
CA CYS A 158 -6.68 15.99 -11.43
C CYS A 158 -5.95 17.34 -11.56
N ASP A 159 -6.69 18.45 -11.42
CA ASP A 159 -6.07 19.78 -11.37
C ASP A 159 -5.02 19.84 -10.24
N PRO A 160 -3.85 20.44 -10.48
CA PRO A 160 -2.81 20.53 -9.46
C PRO A 160 -3.36 21.23 -8.21
N VAL A 161 -3.24 20.55 -7.08
CA VAL A 161 -3.54 21.10 -5.74
C VAL A 161 -2.27 21.78 -5.22
N ASN A 162 -2.38 22.71 -4.27
CA ASN A 162 -1.21 23.27 -3.59
C ASN A 162 -0.31 22.12 -3.12
N THR A 163 0.89 22.04 -3.69
CA THR A 163 1.87 21.01 -3.37
C THR A 163 2.92 21.61 -2.45
N LEU A 164 3.04 21.04 -1.26
CA LEU A 164 4.22 21.24 -0.44
C LEU A 164 5.36 20.38 -1.00
N PRO A 165 6.63 20.71 -0.71
CA PRO A 165 7.72 19.77 -0.90
C PRO A 165 7.43 18.45 -0.18
N THR A 166 7.87 17.33 -0.75
CA THR A 166 7.71 16.00 -0.14
C THR A 166 8.37 15.98 1.24
N ILE A 167 7.56 15.70 2.27
CA ILE A 167 7.97 15.61 3.66
C ILE A 167 8.55 14.22 3.90
N ARG A 168 9.84 14.16 4.26
CA ARG A 168 10.55 12.94 4.65
C ARG A 168 10.98 13.11 6.09
N SER A 169 10.10 12.67 6.98
CA SER A 169 10.17 12.97 8.39
C SER A 169 10.52 11.75 9.23
N VAL A 170 11.05 12.01 10.42
CA VAL A 170 11.10 11.05 11.51
C VAL A 170 10.53 11.65 12.78
N THR A 171 9.87 10.84 13.58
CA THR A 171 9.28 11.27 14.85
C THR A 171 10.32 11.16 15.98
N LEU A 172 10.47 12.22 16.78
CA LEU A 172 11.32 12.24 17.98
C LEU A 172 10.56 11.67 19.18
N ALA A 173 10.17 10.39 19.06
CA ALA A 173 9.39 9.69 20.07
C ALA A 173 10.15 9.62 21.42
N GLY A 174 9.41 9.72 22.53
CA GLY A 174 9.97 9.62 23.88
C GLY A 174 10.68 10.90 24.41
N LEU A 175 10.72 11.98 23.63
CA LEU A 175 11.36 13.24 24.06
C LEU A 175 10.52 13.99 25.10
N LEU A 176 9.26 14.32 24.77
CA LEU A 176 8.35 15.05 25.67
C LEU A 176 7.08 14.26 25.98
N VAL A 177 6.60 13.44 25.03
CA VAL A 177 5.51 12.48 25.24
C VAL A 177 6.10 11.11 25.61
N PRO A 178 5.60 10.44 26.66
CA PRO A 178 5.99 9.07 26.97
C PRO A 178 5.83 8.13 25.78
N ALA A 179 6.88 7.37 25.47
CA ALA A 179 6.86 6.32 24.44
C ALA A 179 7.57 5.06 24.97
N PRO A 180 6.92 4.25 25.82
CA PRO A 180 7.55 3.12 26.50
C PRO A 180 8.22 2.12 25.53
N THR A 181 7.63 1.91 24.37
CA THR A 181 8.16 1.04 23.30
C THR A 181 9.54 1.48 22.81
N ILE A 182 9.80 2.78 22.78
CA ILE A 182 11.06 3.41 22.37
C ILE A 182 12.02 3.57 23.55
N THR A 183 11.48 3.65 24.77
CA THR A 183 12.20 4.06 25.99
C THR A 183 12.42 2.92 26.99
N ARG A 184 12.40 1.66 26.53
CA ARG A 184 12.61 0.45 27.36
C ARG A 184 11.57 0.28 28.47
N GLY A 185 10.32 0.52 28.13
CA GLY A 185 9.17 0.35 29.02
C GLY A 185 9.00 1.44 30.07
N LYS A 186 9.79 2.53 30.02
CA LYS A 186 9.69 3.62 31.02
C LYS A 186 9.82 5.00 30.39
N PRO A 187 8.93 5.96 30.73
CA PRO A 187 9.09 7.35 30.33
C PRO A 187 10.45 7.91 30.78
N LEU A 188 11.08 8.71 29.94
CA LEU A 188 12.33 9.39 30.29
C LEU A 188 12.08 10.51 31.29
N THR A 189 12.98 10.66 32.25
CA THR A 189 13.06 11.91 33.02
C THR A 189 13.53 13.03 32.11
N LEU A 190 13.20 14.28 32.43
CA LEU A 190 13.63 15.42 31.61
C LEU A 190 15.16 15.49 31.43
N LYS A 191 15.92 15.13 32.46
CA LYS A 191 17.40 15.04 32.40
C LYS A 191 17.91 13.95 31.44
N GLN A 192 17.15 12.87 31.26
CA GLN A 192 17.47 11.84 30.26
C GLN A 192 17.04 12.31 28.87
N ALA A 193 15.87 12.93 28.77
CA ALA A 193 15.33 13.47 27.51
C ALA A 193 16.26 14.52 26.88
N THR A 194 16.87 15.41 27.69
CA THR A 194 17.86 16.41 27.22
C THR A 194 19.13 15.82 26.62
N LYS A 195 19.42 14.54 26.90
CA LYS A 195 20.56 13.80 26.35
C LYS A 195 20.13 12.71 25.37
N PHE A 196 18.83 12.61 25.09
CA PHE A 196 18.36 11.53 24.26
C PHE A 196 18.62 11.84 22.80
N TYR A 197 18.25 13.02 22.30
CA TYR A 197 18.57 13.48 20.94
C TYR A 197 19.67 14.54 21.01
N GLU A 198 20.83 14.20 20.45
CA GLU A 198 22.03 15.04 20.42
C GLU A 198 22.18 15.72 19.05
N PRO A 199 22.94 16.82 18.92
CA PRO A 199 23.15 17.51 17.64
C PRO A 199 23.56 16.58 16.48
N GLU A 200 24.39 15.57 16.78
CA GLU A 200 24.88 14.58 15.82
C GLU A 200 23.76 13.73 15.23
N ASP A 201 22.67 13.49 15.97
CA ASP A 201 21.51 12.77 15.46
C ASP A 201 20.84 13.53 14.32
N PHE A 202 20.72 14.86 14.42
CA PHE A 202 20.11 15.68 13.38
C PHE A 202 20.98 15.74 12.12
N ASP A 203 22.31 15.78 12.28
CA ASP A 203 23.23 15.67 11.16
C ASP A 203 23.11 14.31 10.47
N ASP A 204 22.95 13.22 11.23
CA ASP A 204 22.74 11.88 10.68
C ASP A 204 21.39 11.72 9.98
N MET A 205 20.32 12.34 10.48
CA MET A 205 19.01 12.41 9.80
C MET A 205 19.13 13.06 8.41
N VAL A 206 19.85 14.19 8.32
CA VAL A 206 20.08 14.88 7.04
C VAL A 206 20.95 14.04 6.11
N LYS A 207 22.00 13.39 6.63
CA LYS A 207 22.83 12.46 5.85
C LYS A 207 22.02 11.28 5.30
N LEU A 208 20.99 10.81 6.01
CA LEU A 208 20.09 9.77 5.50
C LEU A 208 19.15 10.29 4.41
N GLY A 209 18.96 11.61 4.31
CA GLY A 209 18.10 12.28 3.33
C GLY A 209 16.74 12.72 3.87
N LEU A 210 16.60 12.80 5.19
CA LEU A 210 15.43 13.41 5.85
C LEU A 210 15.50 14.94 5.74
N ASN A 211 14.34 15.58 5.68
CA ASN A 211 14.21 17.05 5.61
C ASN A 211 13.34 17.63 6.73
N THR A 212 12.68 16.79 7.52
CA THR A 212 11.76 17.23 8.56
C THR A 212 11.88 16.34 9.81
N VAL A 213 11.55 16.89 10.97
CA VAL A 213 11.31 16.13 12.21
C VAL A 213 9.92 16.41 12.74
N GLN A 214 9.28 15.39 13.29
CA GLN A 214 8.06 15.52 14.08
C GLN A 214 8.39 15.45 15.57
N ILE A 215 7.91 16.42 16.34
CA ILE A 215 8.10 16.46 17.79
C ILE A 215 6.75 16.31 18.48
N PRO A 216 6.41 15.13 19.02
CA PRO A 216 5.24 14.97 19.88
C PRO A 216 5.42 15.77 21.16
N VAL A 217 4.42 16.61 21.48
CA VAL A 217 4.41 17.46 22.68
C VAL A 217 3.06 17.34 23.39
N PRO A 218 3.07 17.03 24.69
CA PRO A 218 1.88 17.06 25.50
C PRO A 218 1.22 18.46 25.48
N LEU A 219 -0.10 18.52 25.27
CA LEU A 219 -0.83 19.78 25.18
C LEU A 219 -0.81 20.57 26.51
N ASP A 220 -0.63 19.89 27.64
CA ASP A 220 -0.47 20.49 28.96
C ASP A 220 0.76 21.40 29.08
N VAL A 221 1.80 21.20 28.25
CA VAL A 221 2.94 22.12 28.12
C VAL A 221 2.46 23.54 27.75
N PHE A 222 1.40 23.65 26.94
CA PHE A 222 0.85 24.93 26.48
C PHE A 222 -0.36 25.40 27.29
N SER A 223 -0.88 24.57 28.18
CA SER A 223 -1.90 25.00 29.14
C SER A 223 -1.27 26.04 30.07
N ALA A 224 -1.62 27.31 29.89
CA ALA A 224 -1.33 28.31 30.91
C ALA A 224 -1.85 27.77 32.25
N ALA A 225 -1.15 28.04 33.36
CA ALA A 225 -1.67 27.79 34.69
C ALA A 225 -3.05 28.46 34.81
N LEU A 226 -4.12 27.71 34.54
CA LEU A 226 -5.49 28.18 34.56
C LEU A 226 -5.83 28.46 36.03
N VAL A 227 -5.60 29.71 36.40
CA VAL A 227 -6.24 30.45 37.49
C VAL A 227 -6.08 29.84 38.89
N GLY A 228 -5.08 30.33 39.62
CA GLY A 228 -5.21 30.57 41.06
C GLY A 228 -5.05 29.39 42.02
N ASP A 229 -4.77 28.18 41.55
CA ASP A 229 -4.49 27.06 42.47
C ASP A 229 -3.01 27.02 42.87
N VAL A 230 -2.73 26.95 44.17
CA VAL A 230 -1.37 27.00 44.74
C VAL A 230 -0.56 25.74 44.39
N THR A 231 -1.24 24.67 43.96
CA THR A 231 -0.67 23.45 43.38
C THR A 231 -0.08 23.70 41.98
N ALA A 232 -0.59 24.67 41.21
CA ALA A 232 -0.17 24.96 39.84
C ALA A 232 1.26 25.56 39.72
N LYS A 233 1.84 26.07 40.82
CA LYS A 233 3.22 26.60 40.82
C LYS A 233 4.30 25.52 40.63
N LYS A 234 4.00 24.27 40.98
CA LYS A 234 4.94 23.15 40.77
C LYS A 234 4.87 22.65 39.32
N ASP A 235 3.68 22.69 38.74
CA ASP A 235 3.42 22.25 37.36
C ASP A 235 3.93 23.28 36.34
N SER A 236 3.89 24.57 36.66
CA SER A 236 4.44 25.62 35.76
C SER A 236 5.94 25.49 35.55
N SER A 237 6.71 25.15 36.60
CA SER A 237 8.16 24.94 36.48
C SER A 237 8.50 23.78 35.56
N HIS A 238 7.70 22.70 35.59
CA HIS A 238 7.91 21.54 34.74
C HIS A 238 7.56 21.84 33.27
N ALA A 239 6.45 22.54 33.03
CA ALA A 239 6.05 22.97 31.69
C ALA A 239 7.08 23.94 31.08
N ASP A 240 7.63 24.87 31.86
CA ASP A 240 8.67 25.80 31.41
C ASP A 240 9.96 25.06 31.04
N GLU A 241 10.37 24.07 31.82
CA GLU A 241 11.53 23.23 31.50
C GLU A 241 11.30 22.38 30.24
N GLN A 242 10.09 21.87 30.03
CA GLN A 242 9.71 21.15 28.80
C GLN A 242 9.71 22.07 27.57
N LYS A 243 9.19 23.30 27.69
CA LYS A 243 9.30 24.32 26.63
C LYS A 243 10.74 24.67 26.32
N ALA A 244 11.59 24.81 27.33
CA ALA A 244 13.01 25.09 27.13
C ALA A 244 13.70 23.96 26.35
N LEU A 245 13.41 22.69 26.68
CA LEU A 245 13.88 21.53 25.92
C LEU A 245 13.31 21.52 24.49
N LEU A 246 12.03 21.84 24.30
CA LEU A 246 11.40 21.94 22.99
C LEU A 246 12.11 22.97 22.11
N SER A 247 12.27 24.22 22.57
CA SER A 247 12.97 25.29 21.85
C SER A 247 14.45 24.97 21.62
N GLN A 248 15.11 24.25 22.53
CA GLN A 248 16.47 23.75 22.29
C GLN A 248 16.51 22.75 21.13
N THR A 249 15.56 21.82 21.11
CA THR A 249 15.46 20.75 20.08
C THR A 249 15.14 21.35 18.71
N ILE A 250 14.17 22.27 18.63
CA ILE A 250 13.81 23.00 17.40
C ILE A 250 15.04 23.70 16.82
N ARG A 251 15.80 24.41 17.66
CA ARG A 251 17.03 25.11 17.22
C ARG A 251 18.12 24.16 16.76
N ALA A 252 18.25 22.98 17.37
CA ALA A 252 19.19 21.96 16.93
C ALA A 252 18.81 21.40 15.55
N ALA A 253 17.53 21.06 15.35
CA ALA A 253 17.00 20.62 14.06
C ALA A 253 17.19 21.67 12.96
N ALA A 254 16.82 22.93 13.24
CA ALA A 254 16.98 24.05 12.31
C ALA A 254 18.46 24.29 11.94
N LYS A 255 19.39 24.13 12.89
CA LYS A 255 20.84 24.26 12.64
C LYS A 255 21.36 23.18 11.69
N ALA A 256 20.82 21.97 11.76
CA ALA A 256 21.13 20.88 10.83
C ALA A 256 20.47 21.07 9.45
N GLY A 257 19.47 21.96 9.34
CA GLY A 257 18.71 22.19 8.11
C GLY A 257 17.41 21.38 8.01
N LEU A 258 16.89 20.88 9.13
CA LEU A 258 15.62 20.16 9.21
C LEU A 258 14.48 21.13 9.55
N GLU A 259 13.37 20.99 8.84
CA GLU A 259 12.11 21.62 9.21
C GLU A 259 11.46 20.90 10.41
N THR A 260 10.64 21.59 11.18
CA THR A 260 9.99 21.00 12.37
C THR A 260 8.47 21.09 12.28
N ILE A 261 7.83 19.94 12.48
CA ILE A 261 6.38 19.82 12.69
C ILE A 261 6.14 19.50 14.17
N LEU A 262 5.36 20.35 14.84
CA LEU A 262 4.95 20.11 16.21
C LEU A 262 3.69 19.25 16.24
N VAL A 263 3.69 18.14 16.98
CA VAL A 263 2.53 17.22 17.06
C VAL A 263 1.91 17.32 18.45
N LEU A 264 0.70 17.87 18.52
CA LEU A 264 0.01 18.06 19.79
C LEU A 264 -0.65 16.77 20.26
N VAL A 265 -0.29 16.32 21.46
CA VAL A 265 -0.81 15.08 22.05
C VAL A 265 -1.58 15.41 23.33
N GLY A 266 -2.83 14.97 23.40
CA GLY A 266 -3.67 15.17 24.57
C GLY A 266 -5.13 15.39 24.19
N LYS A 267 -5.96 15.67 25.20
CA LYS A 267 -7.36 16.04 24.98
C LYS A 267 -7.44 17.46 24.43
N ASP A 268 -8.40 17.70 23.55
CA ASP A 268 -8.68 19.03 23.00
C ASP A 268 -8.84 20.08 24.13
N ASN A 269 -8.12 21.19 23.99
CA ASN A 269 -8.20 22.35 24.86
C ASN A 269 -7.90 23.59 24.02
N ASP A 270 -8.93 24.39 23.73
CA ASP A 270 -8.84 25.54 22.83
C ASP A 270 -7.77 26.56 23.26
N ASP A 271 -7.65 26.85 24.55
CA ASP A 271 -6.66 27.80 25.07
C ASP A 271 -5.23 27.29 24.86
N ALA A 272 -4.99 26.02 25.16
CA ALA A 272 -3.69 25.39 24.99
C ALA A 272 -3.31 25.23 23.50
N VAL A 273 -4.28 24.91 22.63
CA VAL A 273 -4.08 24.85 21.18
C VAL A 273 -3.77 26.24 20.61
N THR A 274 -4.48 27.28 21.05
CA THR A 274 -4.22 28.66 20.67
C THR A 274 -2.80 29.08 21.08
N ALA A 275 -2.39 28.76 22.31
CA ALA A 275 -1.04 29.03 22.80
C ALA A 275 0.03 28.25 22.03
N ALA A 276 -0.21 26.98 21.69
CA ALA A 276 0.68 26.18 20.87
C ALA A 276 0.83 26.74 19.45
N ALA A 277 -0.25 27.25 18.85
CA ALA A 277 -0.22 27.88 17.55
C ALA A 277 0.59 29.19 17.56
N HIS A 278 0.46 30.03 18.60
CA HIS A 278 1.32 31.20 18.77
C HIS A 278 2.79 30.81 18.93
N PHE A 279 3.09 29.81 19.77
CA PHE A 279 4.44 29.30 19.92
C PHE A 279 5.02 28.80 18.59
N ALA A 280 4.22 28.10 17.78
CA ALA A 280 4.65 27.61 16.46
C ALA A 280 5.05 28.75 15.51
N VAL A 281 4.35 29.87 15.56
CA VAL A 281 4.69 31.07 14.78
C VAL A 281 5.96 31.74 15.32
N GLU A 282 6.07 31.89 16.64
CA GLU A 282 7.23 32.50 17.30
C GLU A 282 8.54 31.76 17.02
N GLU A 283 8.50 30.43 17.04
CA GLU A 283 9.65 29.55 16.73
C GLU A 283 9.82 29.28 15.23
N ASN A 284 9.00 29.90 14.37
CA ASN A 284 9.02 29.75 12.91
C ASN A 284 8.96 28.27 12.47
N LEU A 285 8.01 27.52 13.03
CA LEU A 285 7.80 26.11 12.72
C LEU A 285 7.19 25.92 11.33
N TYR A 286 7.45 24.76 10.73
CA TYR A 286 6.92 24.44 9.40
C TYR A 286 5.41 24.19 9.42
N ALA A 287 4.94 23.43 10.41
CA ALA A 287 3.53 23.12 10.59
C ALA A 287 3.20 22.66 12.02
N LEU A 288 1.90 22.56 12.31
CA LEU A 288 1.35 22.05 13.57
C LEU A 288 0.34 20.93 13.27
N THR A 289 0.54 19.75 13.85
CA THR A 289 -0.47 18.67 13.84
C THR A 289 -1.37 18.83 15.07
N LEU A 290 -2.67 18.97 14.82
CA LEU A 290 -3.67 19.16 15.88
C LEU A 290 -4.03 17.83 16.56
N PRO A 291 -4.54 17.86 17.80
CA PRO A 291 -4.98 16.65 18.48
C PRO A 291 -6.28 16.08 17.89
N SER A 292 -7.13 16.93 17.32
CA SER A 292 -8.35 16.51 16.61
C SER A 292 -8.81 17.57 15.60
N LEU A 293 -9.81 17.22 14.79
CA LEU A 293 -10.52 18.17 13.93
C LEU A 293 -11.20 19.32 14.72
N GLN A 294 -11.63 19.09 15.96
CA GLN A 294 -12.33 20.10 16.77
C GLN A 294 -11.41 21.29 17.11
N SER A 295 -10.12 21.01 17.29
CA SER A 295 -9.08 22.00 17.60
C SER A 295 -8.77 22.98 16.45
N LEU A 296 -9.26 22.74 15.24
CA LEU A 296 -8.98 23.57 14.06
C LEU A 296 -9.38 25.04 14.24
N ARG A 297 -10.55 25.28 14.84
CA ARG A 297 -11.04 26.65 15.08
C ARG A 297 -10.13 27.42 16.03
N ALA A 298 -9.65 26.78 17.09
CA ALA A 298 -8.76 27.39 18.07
C ALA A 298 -7.40 27.76 17.43
N ALA A 299 -6.79 26.83 16.70
CA ALA A 299 -5.52 27.07 16.01
C ALA A 299 -5.64 28.22 14.98
N ARG A 300 -6.74 28.27 14.22
CA ARG A 300 -7.00 29.33 13.23
C ARG A 300 -7.32 30.69 13.84
N ALA A 301 -7.84 30.73 15.08
CA ALA A 301 -8.03 31.98 15.80
C ALA A 301 -6.70 32.63 16.19
N ALA A 302 -5.64 31.83 16.39
CA ALA A 302 -4.30 32.31 16.67
C ALA A 302 -3.56 32.79 15.40
N GLU A 303 -3.54 31.95 14.36
CA GLU A 303 -2.85 32.26 13.10
C GLU A 303 -3.52 31.60 11.88
N THR A 304 -3.80 32.43 10.87
CA THR A 304 -4.48 32.01 9.63
C THR A 304 -3.55 31.40 8.58
N SER A 305 -2.27 31.75 8.62
CA SER A 305 -1.26 31.30 7.65
C SER A 305 -0.50 30.04 8.07
N LEU A 306 -0.64 29.61 9.33
CA LEU A 306 0.04 28.44 9.87
C LEU A 306 -0.43 27.17 9.14
N LYS A 307 0.50 26.32 8.69
CA LYS A 307 0.13 25.02 8.10
C LYS A 307 -0.36 24.10 9.21
N LEU A 308 -1.57 23.55 9.05
CA LEU A 308 -2.19 22.67 10.03
C LEU A 308 -2.41 21.29 9.45
N PHE A 309 -1.96 20.26 10.16
CA PHE A 309 -2.26 18.86 9.86
C PHE A 309 -3.37 18.38 10.79
N ILE A 310 -4.42 17.79 10.21
CA ILE A 310 -5.57 17.29 10.94
C ILE A 310 -5.57 15.76 10.94
N PRO A 311 -5.54 15.10 12.11
CA PRO A 311 -5.75 13.65 12.18
C PRO A 311 -7.11 13.29 11.59
N LEU A 312 -7.13 12.38 10.64
CA LEU A 312 -8.36 11.76 10.16
C LEU A 312 -8.16 10.27 9.93
N ASP A 313 -9.21 9.51 10.22
CA ASP A 313 -9.31 8.12 9.77
C ASP A 313 -9.70 8.07 8.28
N GLN A 314 -9.34 6.99 7.59
CA GLN A 314 -9.68 6.80 6.18
C GLN A 314 -11.20 6.91 5.92
N GLY A 315 -12.03 6.45 6.86
CA GLY A 315 -13.49 6.53 6.77
C GLY A 315 -14.06 7.95 6.84
N GLN A 316 -13.30 8.91 7.35
CA GLN A 316 -13.69 10.32 7.49
C GLN A 316 -13.38 11.14 6.23
N LEU A 317 -12.46 10.67 5.38
CA LEU A 317 -11.97 11.38 4.20
C LEU A 317 -13.09 11.79 3.24
N LYS A 318 -14.12 10.95 3.08
CA LYS A 318 -15.28 11.20 2.21
C LYS A 318 -16.17 12.36 2.66
N TYR A 319 -16.09 12.78 3.92
CA TYR A 319 -16.93 13.85 4.46
C TYR A 319 -16.13 15.09 4.81
N PHE A 320 -14.80 14.99 4.79
CA PHE A 320 -13.94 16.09 5.17
C PHE A 320 -13.88 17.15 4.08
N THR A 321 -14.03 18.41 4.50
CA THR A 321 -13.85 19.59 3.66
C THR A 321 -12.93 20.56 4.39
N VAL A 322 -12.04 21.21 3.63
CA VAL A 322 -11.12 22.18 4.22
C VAL A 322 -11.73 23.56 4.34
N PRO A 323 -11.42 24.30 5.42
CA PRO A 323 -11.80 25.69 5.54
C PRO A 323 -10.89 26.64 4.74
N ASP A 324 -9.63 26.25 4.48
CA ASP A 324 -8.64 27.06 3.77
C ASP A 324 -7.50 26.21 3.18
N GLU A 325 -6.61 26.85 2.41
CA GLU A 325 -5.52 26.21 1.66
C GLU A 325 -4.31 25.77 2.50
N ASN A 326 -4.25 26.16 3.78
CA ASN A 326 -3.17 25.81 4.71
C ASN A 326 -3.57 24.67 5.66
N VAL A 327 -4.66 23.96 5.36
CA VAL A 327 -5.10 22.77 6.10
C VAL A 327 -4.81 21.52 5.27
N PHE A 328 -4.16 20.55 5.91
CA PHE A 328 -3.73 19.28 5.34
C PHE A 328 -4.22 18.13 6.22
N VAL A 329 -4.22 16.91 5.67
CA VAL A 329 -4.62 15.72 6.42
C VAL A 329 -3.39 14.96 6.93
N ALA A 330 -3.45 14.49 8.17
CA ALA A 330 -2.54 13.52 8.75
C ALA A 330 -3.26 12.17 8.84
N LEU A 331 -2.79 11.20 8.06
CA LEU A 331 -3.28 9.82 8.08
C LEU A 331 -2.35 8.91 8.91
N ASP A 332 -2.94 7.83 9.40
CA ASP A 332 -2.24 6.70 10.00
C ASP A 332 -2.41 5.44 9.14
N PHE A 333 -1.31 4.72 8.93
CA PHE A 333 -1.24 3.43 8.23
C PHE A 333 -0.41 2.44 9.07
N GLY A 334 -0.79 2.27 10.34
CA GLY A 334 -0.19 1.26 11.21
C GLY A 334 -0.50 -0.17 10.75
N HIS A 335 0.50 -1.05 10.78
CA HIS A 335 0.39 -2.48 10.48
C HIS A 335 0.41 -3.37 11.74
N THR A 336 0.20 -2.76 12.90
CA THR A 336 0.39 -3.39 14.22
C THR A 336 -0.78 -3.13 15.18
N THR A 337 -1.87 -2.54 14.69
CA THR A 337 -2.94 -1.99 15.53
C THR A 337 -4.18 -2.88 15.62
N THR A 338 -4.45 -3.74 14.63
CA THR A 338 -5.60 -4.65 14.67
C THR A 338 -5.19 -6.11 14.85
N VAL A 339 -6.10 -6.94 15.37
CA VAL A 339 -5.89 -8.40 15.50
C VAL A 339 -5.61 -9.03 14.13
N ALA A 340 -6.29 -8.59 13.08
CA ALA A 340 -6.08 -9.09 11.73
C ALA A 340 -4.68 -8.76 11.20
N ASP A 341 -4.09 -7.65 11.64
CA ASP A 341 -2.76 -7.24 11.22
C ASP A 341 -1.65 -8.00 11.93
N ILE A 342 -1.86 -8.47 13.17
CA ILE A 342 -0.79 -8.99 14.02
C ILE A 342 -0.86 -10.50 14.27
N ALA A 343 -2.05 -11.11 14.25
CA ALA A 343 -2.25 -12.48 14.71
C ALA A 343 -1.51 -13.50 13.83
N SER A 344 -0.77 -14.41 14.47
CA SER A 344 -0.06 -15.48 13.78
C SER A 344 0.22 -16.65 14.72
N SER A 345 0.04 -17.88 14.23
CA SER A 345 0.25 -19.09 15.03
C SER A 345 1.48 -19.90 14.63
N THR A 346 2.00 -19.66 13.44
CA THR A 346 3.16 -20.34 12.87
C THR A 346 4.11 -19.37 12.16
N SER A 347 5.34 -19.81 11.92
CA SER A 347 6.31 -19.09 11.07
C SER A 347 5.76 -18.82 9.67
N MET A 348 4.99 -19.76 9.12
CA MET A 348 4.33 -19.58 7.82
C MET A 348 3.28 -18.48 7.87
N ASP A 349 2.54 -18.34 8.98
CA ASP A 349 1.56 -17.26 9.15
C ASP A 349 2.27 -15.90 9.26
N ASP A 350 3.41 -15.83 9.98
CA ASP A 350 4.22 -14.60 10.07
C ASP A 350 4.72 -14.14 8.69
N ARG A 351 5.21 -15.09 7.87
CA ARG A 351 5.64 -14.79 6.50
C ARG A 351 4.45 -14.38 5.61
N SER A 352 3.31 -15.06 5.75
CA SER A 352 2.08 -14.70 5.02
C SER A 352 1.58 -13.30 5.39
N LYS A 353 1.72 -12.93 6.66
CA LYS A 353 1.39 -11.60 7.19
C LYS A 353 2.30 -10.52 6.61
N LEU A 354 3.63 -10.71 6.59
CA LEU A 354 4.54 -9.77 5.94
C LEU A 354 4.22 -9.62 4.44
N PHE A 355 4.00 -10.74 3.74
CA PHE A 355 3.60 -10.73 2.34
C PHE A 355 2.31 -9.91 2.11
N TYR A 356 1.32 -10.04 2.99
CA TYR A 356 0.10 -9.24 2.94
C TYR A 356 0.36 -7.75 3.16
N HIS A 357 1.18 -7.39 4.15
CA HIS A 357 1.54 -5.99 4.43
C HIS A 357 2.34 -5.35 3.29
N GLU A 358 3.24 -6.11 2.66
CA GLU A 358 3.92 -5.68 1.43
C GLU A 358 2.93 -5.43 0.29
N ALA A 359 2.00 -6.37 0.05
CA ALA A 359 1.04 -6.25 -1.03
C ALA A 359 0.11 -5.04 -0.85
N THR A 360 -0.31 -4.78 0.40
CA THR A 360 -1.21 -3.67 0.73
C THR A 360 -0.51 -2.32 0.84
N SER A 361 0.83 -2.28 1.00
CA SER A 361 1.57 -1.03 1.06
C SER A 361 1.39 -0.17 -0.18
N CYS A 362 1.45 -0.78 -1.37
CA CYS A 362 1.21 -0.11 -2.66
C CYS A 362 -0.20 0.46 -2.80
N ILE A 363 -1.16 -0.06 -2.02
CA ILE A 363 -2.57 0.37 -2.04
C ILE A 363 -2.75 1.65 -1.22
N ALA A 364 -1.88 1.91 -0.25
CA ALA A 364 -1.99 3.04 0.68
C ALA A 364 -1.86 4.42 -0.01
N ARG A 365 -1.35 4.50 -1.24
CA ARG A 365 -1.36 5.72 -2.05
C ARG A 365 -2.78 6.21 -2.39
N SER A 366 -3.74 5.30 -2.53
CA SER A 366 -5.08 5.60 -3.03
C SER A 366 -5.81 6.65 -2.18
N PRO A 367 -5.93 6.49 -0.85
CA PRO A 367 -6.52 7.53 0.00
C PRO A 367 -5.75 8.87 -0.03
N LEU A 368 -4.44 8.88 -0.23
CA LEU A 368 -3.64 10.12 -0.33
C LEU A 368 -3.98 10.91 -1.60
N GLU A 369 -4.04 10.21 -2.73
CA GLU A 369 -4.43 10.82 -4.01
C GLU A 369 -5.90 11.20 -4.04
N TYR A 370 -6.75 10.38 -3.45
CA TYR A 370 -8.18 10.66 -3.34
C TYR A 370 -8.45 11.98 -2.61
N THR A 371 -7.81 12.20 -1.46
CA THR A 371 -8.02 13.44 -0.72
C THR A 371 -7.49 14.65 -1.50
N ALA A 372 -6.37 14.51 -2.20
CA ALA A 372 -5.88 15.56 -3.08
C ALA A 372 -6.88 15.83 -4.22
N CYS A 373 -7.27 14.83 -4.99
CA CYS A 373 -8.07 15.05 -6.20
C CYS A 373 -9.55 15.35 -5.94
N PHE A 374 -10.19 14.62 -5.02
CA PHE A 374 -11.63 14.78 -4.77
C PHE A 374 -11.94 15.74 -3.63
N ARG A 375 -11.08 15.79 -2.60
CA ARG A 375 -11.29 16.66 -1.44
C ARG A 375 -10.52 17.97 -1.54
N ARG A 376 -9.56 18.08 -2.46
CA ARG A 376 -8.63 19.21 -2.58
C ARG A 376 -7.85 19.46 -1.29
N VAL A 377 -7.54 18.38 -0.58
CA VAL A 377 -6.76 18.39 0.65
C VAL A 377 -5.64 17.37 0.55
N PRO A 378 -4.40 17.80 0.31
CA PRO A 378 -3.27 16.90 0.34
C PRO A 378 -3.10 16.28 1.73
N ALA A 379 -2.64 15.03 1.77
CA ALA A 379 -2.48 14.25 2.98
C ALA A 379 -1.04 13.74 3.13
N MET A 380 -0.54 13.62 4.35
CA MET A 380 0.70 12.90 4.67
C MET A 380 0.41 11.71 5.59
N VAL A 381 1.32 10.74 5.62
CA VAL A 381 1.34 9.69 6.65
C VAL A 381 2.10 10.21 7.86
N ALA A 382 1.41 10.70 8.88
CA ALA A 382 2.03 11.47 9.95
C ALA A 382 2.36 10.62 11.19
N TYR A 383 1.57 9.59 11.49
CA TYR A 383 1.61 8.89 12.77
C TYR A 383 2.72 7.84 12.90
N GLY A 384 3.82 8.01 12.17
CA GLY A 384 5.02 7.24 12.45
C GLY A 384 4.89 5.79 11.99
N PHE A 385 4.89 5.51 10.69
CA PHE A 385 4.92 4.13 10.22
C PHE A 385 6.26 3.46 10.59
N ASP A 386 6.27 2.13 10.65
CA ASP A 386 7.46 1.34 10.93
C ASP A 386 7.48 0.03 10.12
N LEU A 387 8.51 -0.80 10.36
CA LEU A 387 8.67 -2.11 9.70
C LEU A 387 8.20 -3.28 10.57
N ALA A 388 7.50 -3.01 11.68
CA ALA A 388 6.92 -4.04 12.50
C ALA A 388 5.60 -4.55 11.87
N ILE A 389 5.37 -5.85 12.01
CA ILE A 389 4.14 -6.54 11.59
C ILE A 389 3.47 -7.23 12.79
N ASP A 390 3.90 -6.86 13.99
CA ASP A 390 3.41 -7.33 15.26
C ASP A 390 3.58 -6.21 16.28
N ASN A 391 2.92 -6.36 17.43
CA ASN A 391 3.00 -5.42 18.53
C ASN A 391 3.81 -6.00 19.71
N CYS A 392 4.79 -6.88 19.44
CA CYS A 392 5.52 -7.59 20.48
C CYS A 392 6.38 -6.71 21.37
N VAL A 393 6.70 -5.50 20.90
CA VAL A 393 7.30 -4.45 21.71
C VAL A 393 6.44 -4.08 22.94
N LEU A 394 5.14 -4.37 22.92
CA LEU A 394 4.21 -4.12 24.03
C LEU A 394 4.19 -5.24 25.07
N GLN A 395 4.71 -6.44 24.79
CA GLN A 395 4.55 -7.62 25.67
C GLN A 395 5.01 -7.39 27.12
N ASN A 396 6.00 -6.52 27.32
CA ASN A 396 6.56 -6.17 28.63
C ASN A 396 6.34 -4.70 29.01
N SER A 397 5.44 -4.01 28.31
CA SER A 397 5.12 -2.61 28.60
C SER A 397 4.24 -2.52 29.85
N THR A 398 4.53 -1.55 30.73
CA THR A 398 3.67 -1.27 31.89
C THR A 398 2.33 -0.65 31.50
N ASP A 399 2.22 -0.17 30.26
CA ASP A 399 1.05 0.56 29.76
C ASP A 399 0.08 -0.33 28.97
N SER A 400 0.42 -1.60 28.74
CA SER A 400 -0.35 -2.49 27.88
C SER A 400 -1.39 -3.31 28.65
N ASN A 401 -2.42 -2.64 29.19
CA ASN A 401 -3.65 -3.36 29.57
C ASN A 401 -4.32 -4.01 28.33
N ASP A 402 -3.94 -3.56 27.13
CA ASP A 402 -4.52 -3.97 25.85
C ASP A 402 -3.64 -4.94 25.05
N PHE A 403 -2.46 -5.35 25.56
CA PHE A 403 -1.66 -6.36 24.87
C PHE A 403 -2.30 -7.74 25.04
N VAL A 404 -2.57 -8.39 23.90
CA VAL A 404 -3.02 -9.77 23.84
C VAL A 404 -2.05 -10.56 22.98
N ASP A 405 -1.57 -11.68 23.51
CA ASP A 405 -0.74 -12.63 22.78
C ASP A 405 -1.64 -13.54 21.94
N TYR A 406 -1.61 -13.33 20.63
CA TYR A 406 -2.23 -14.13 19.58
C TYR A 406 -1.26 -15.16 18.98
N GLY A 407 -0.08 -15.35 19.58
CA GLY A 407 0.99 -16.24 19.12
C GLY A 407 2.09 -15.52 18.33
N GLN A 408 2.05 -14.19 18.23
CA GLN A 408 2.87 -13.36 17.35
C GLN A 408 4.29 -13.08 17.86
N CYS A 409 4.57 -13.32 19.15
CA CYS A 409 5.82 -12.86 19.78
C CYS A 409 6.88 -13.93 20.05
N GLY A 410 6.55 -15.21 19.92
CA GLY A 410 7.45 -16.31 20.28
C GLY A 410 8.47 -16.71 19.22
N ARG A 411 8.58 -15.98 18.10
CA ARG A 411 9.32 -16.41 16.90
C ARG A 411 10.21 -15.34 16.26
N PHE A 412 10.47 -14.23 16.96
CA PHE A 412 11.29 -13.15 16.39
C PHE A 412 12.70 -13.61 16.02
N ASP A 413 13.27 -14.54 16.78
CA ASP A 413 14.59 -15.13 16.54
C ASP A 413 14.69 -15.82 15.16
N GLU A 414 13.58 -16.31 14.61
CA GLU A 414 13.54 -16.88 13.25
C GLU A 414 13.77 -15.83 12.15
N THR A 415 13.72 -14.54 12.49
CA THR A 415 13.84 -13.43 11.54
C THR A 415 15.24 -12.84 11.43
N VAL A 416 16.12 -13.09 12.41
CA VAL A 416 17.40 -12.38 12.58
C VAL A 416 18.40 -12.70 11.46
N ASP A 417 18.56 -13.98 11.11
CA ASP A 417 19.52 -14.45 10.10
C ASP A 417 18.83 -14.95 8.81
N SER A 418 17.59 -14.54 8.59
CA SER A 418 16.79 -15.00 7.45
C SER A 418 16.90 -14.04 6.26
N ALA A 419 17.44 -14.55 5.15
CA ALA A 419 17.53 -13.80 3.91
C ALA A 419 16.14 -13.49 3.33
N TRP A 420 15.17 -14.37 3.55
CA TRP A 420 13.77 -14.11 3.20
C TRP A 420 13.24 -12.90 3.97
N TRP A 421 13.33 -12.89 5.30
CA TRP A 421 12.85 -11.78 6.12
C TRP A 421 13.52 -10.45 5.78
N HIS A 422 14.84 -10.47 5.53
CA HIS A 422 15.58 -9.28 5.12
C HIS A 422 15.05 -8.70 3.81
N ARG A 423 14.95 -9.51 2.74
CA ARG A 423 14.46 -9.06 1.43
C ARG A 423 13.03 -8.53 1.50
N HIS A 424 12.16 -9.22 2.22
CA HIS A 424 10.75 -8.88 2.31
C HIS A 424 10.50 -7.63 3.17
N ARG A 425 11.24 -7.42 4.26
CA ARG A 425 11.18 -6.16 5.02
C ARG A 425 11.73 -4.98 4.22
N ALA A 426 12.78 -5.18 3.43
CA ALA A 426 13.31 -4.14 2.54
C ALA A 426 12.30 -3.77 1.42
N SER A 427 11.64 -4.79 0.84
CA SER A 427 10.54 -4.61 -0.11
C SER A 427 9.37 -3.86 0.54
N PHE A 428 8.97 -4.23 1.76
CA PHE A 428 7.92 -3.57 2.53
C PHE A 428 8.21 -2.08 2.71
N ALA A 429 9.39 -1.74 3.22
CA ALA A 429 9.83 -0.35 3.38
C ALA A 429 9.78 0.43 2.06
N ALA A 430 10.29 -0.14 0.97
CA ALA A 430 10.31 0.52 -0.34
C ALA A 430 8.89 0.80 -0.88
N ARG A 431 7.96 -0.15 -0.70
CA ARG A 431 6.56 0.00 -1.13
C ARG A 431 5.80 1.03 -0.31
N GLN A 432 6.03 1.06 1.01
CA GLN A 432 5.50 2.11 1.89
C GLN A 432 5.99 3.49 1.43
N LEU A 433 7.31 3.65 1.23
CA LEU A 433 7.90 4.92 0.80
C LEU A 433 7.34 5.46 -0.51
N VAL A 434 7.31 4.63 -1.57
CA VAL A 434 6.72 5.06 -2.85
C VAL A 434 5.29 5.53 -2.66
N SER A 435 4.50 4.74 -1.95
CA SER A 435 3.07 5.00 -1.80
C SER A 435 2.82 6.29 -1.04
N TYR A 436 3.59 6.53 0.02
CA TYR A 436 3.43 7.72 0.84
C TYR A 436 3.96 8.99 0.16
N GLU A 437 4.95 8.87 -0.74
CA GLU A 437 5.45 10.00 -1.55
C GLU A 437 4.51 10.43 -2.68
N HIS A 438 3.45 9.67 -2.98
CA HIS A 438 2.32 10.15 -3.80
C HIS A 438 1.41 11.13 -3.06
N GLY A 439 1.47 11.15 -1.72
CA GLY A 439 0.89 12.20 -0.91
C GLY A 439 1.86 13.37 -0.69
N LEU A 440 1.72 14.04 0.45
CA LEU A 440 2.67 15.04 0.93
C LEU A 440 3.95 14.41 1.50
N GLY A 441 3.99 13.09 1.68
CA GLY A 441 5.11 12.37 2.29
C GLY A 441 4.73 11.65 3.57
N TRP A 442 5.72 11.44 4.44
CA TRP A 442 5.62 10.49 5.55
C TRP A 442 6.47 10.88 6.76
N SER A 443 6.16 10.30 7.92
CA SER A 443 7.00 10.29 9.12
C SER A 443 7.18 8.85 9.60
N PHE A 444 8.42 8.45 9.87
CA PHE A 444 8.75 7.15 10.47
C PHE A 444 8.63 7.18 12.01
N ALA A 445 8.23 6.07 12.62
CA ALA A 445 7.84 5.94 14.04
C ALA A 445 8.80 6.55 15.05
N ALA A 446 10.08 6.19 14.99
CA ALA A 446 11.10 6.80 15.82
C ALA A 446 12.45 6.87 15.10
N TRP A 447 13.28 7.84 15.47
CA TRP A 447 14.65 7.89 14.99
C TRP A 447 15.52 6.79 15.60
N LYS A 448 15.48 6.63 16.93
CA LYS A 448 16.33 5.67 17.65
C LYS A 448 15.69 5.20 18.96
N LEU A 449 16.21 4.10 19.50
CA LEU A 449 15.81 3.55 20.80
C LEU A 449 16.65 4.11 21.95
N TYR A 450 16.02 4.33 23.11
CA TYR A 450 16.74 4.75 24.31
C TYR A 450 17.68 3.66 24.81
N GLY A 451 18.92 4.05 25.12
CA GLY A 451 19.99 3.14 25.53
C GLY A 451 20.42 2.14 24.46
N GLY A 452 19.93 2.25 23.23
CA GLY A 452 20.43 1.49 22.10
C GLY A 452 21.93 1.73 21.89
N SER A 453 22.60 0.77 21.27
CA SER A 453 24.01 0.93 20.92
C SER A 453 24.15 1.99 19.82
N ASN A 454 25.22 2.78 19.91
CA ASN A 454 25.67 3.63 18.81
C ASN A 454 26.77 2.94 18.00
N ASP A 455 27.21 1.75 18.42
CA ASP A 455 28.20 0.98 17.69
C ASP A 455 27.55 0.44 16.42
N LYS A 456 28.25 0.65 15.30
CA LYS A 456 27.75 0.32 13.97
C LYS A 456 27.33 -1.15 13.87
N ASP A 457 28.15 -2.05 14.40
CA ASP A 457 27.90 -3.50 14.35
C ASP A 457 26.60 -3.89 15.07
N ASP A 458 26.25 -3.21 16.16
CA ASP A 458 25.00 -3.45 16.90
C ASP A 458 23.78 -2.80 16.22
N LEU A 459 23.98 -1.75 15.42
CA LEU A 459 22.91 -1.08 14.68
C LEU A 459 22.48 -1.89 13.45
N GLU A 460 23.40 -2.63 12.84
CA GLU A 460 23.15 -3.44 11.63
C GLU A 460 22.37 -4.74 11.93
N VAL A 461 22.28 -5.16 13.19
CA VAL A 461 21.58 -6.38 13.61
C VAL A 461 20.21 -6.06 14.18
N ILE A 462 19.16 -6.64 13.58
CA ILE A 462 17.78 -6.56 14.04
C ILE A 462 17.44 -7.84 14.83
N ASP A 463 17.79 -7.86 16.11
CA ASP A 463 17.60 -8.99 17.03
C ASP A 463 16.41 -8.85 17.98
N ARG A 464 15.75 -7.68 18.00
CA ARG A 464 14.58 -7.41 18.84
C ARG A 464 13.48 -6.65 18.10
N PRO A 465 12.20 -6.90 18.42
CA PRO A 465 11.06 -6.20 17.79
C PRO A 465 11.18 -4.69 17.82
N ALA A 466 11.66 -4.12 18.94
CA ALA A 466 11.80 -2.67 19.10
C ALA A 466 12.70 -2.02 18.02
N GLN A 467 13.69 -2.73 17.49
CA GLN A 467 14.61 -2.17 16.48
C GLN A 467 13.91 -1.91 15.14
N LEU A 468 12.79 -2.58 14.85
CA LEU A 468 11.97 -2.31 13.66
C LEU A 468 11.25 -0.96 13.71
N LEU A 469 11.11 -0.38 14.92
CA LEU A 469 10.48 0.92 15.15
C LEU A 469 11.49 2.08 15.07
N ALA A 470 12.79 1.79 14.92
CA ALA A 470 13.86 2.78 14.91
C ALA A 470 14.49 2.91 13.53
N LEU A 471 14.30 4.08 12.90
CA LEU A 471 14.79 4.36 11.56
C LEU A 471 16.31 4.16 11.44
N LYS A 472 17.06 4.58 12.47
CA LYS A 472 18.53 4.41 12.51
C LYS A 472 18.96 2.94 12.43
N ASN A 473 18.22 2.03 13.08
CA ASN A 473 18.49 0.60 13.05
C ASN A 473 18.11 -0.01 11.70
N VAL A 474 16.88 0.24 11.21
CA VAL A 474 16.43 -0.36 9.94
C VAL A 474 17.22 0.17 8.74
N ALA A 475 17.68 1.42 8.77
CA ALA A 475 18.57 1.97 7.76
C ALA A 475 19.96 1.34 7.82
N ALA A 476 20.55 1.20 9.02
CA ALA A 476 21.85 0.54 9.18
C ALA A 476 21.81 -0.93 8.72
N ALA A 477 20.73 -1.66 9.04
CA ALA A 477 20.52 -3.03 8.61
C ALA A 477 20.23 -3.20 7.09
N GLY A 478 20.19 -2.11 6.33
CA GLY A 478 19.89 -2.14 4.89
C GLY A 478 18.45 -2.52 4.56
N LEU A 479 17.53 -2.39 5.53
CA LEU A 479 16.09 -2.63 5.34
C LEU A 479 15.36 -1.39 4.84
N PHE A 480 15.97 -0.21 4.94
CA PHE A 480 15.38 1.04 4.48
C PHE A 480 16.09 1.56 3.23
N PRO A 481 15.37 1.88 2.14
CA PRO A 481 15.98 2.43 0.93
C PRO A 481 16.74 3.73 1.19
N SER A 482 17.81 3.94 0.42
CA SER A 482 18.49 5.23 0.35
C SER A 482 17.54 6.31 -0.16
N LEU A 483 17.37 7.39 0.60
CA LEU A 483 16.50 8.50 0.21
C LEU A 483 17.15 9.44 -0.81
N HIS A 484 18.47 9.31 -1.04
CA HIS A 484 19.19 10.05 -2.06
C HIS A 484 19.02 9.43 -3.45
N ASP A 485 18.74 8.13 -3.50
CA ASP A 485 18.57 7.41 -4.75
C ASP A 485 17.11 7.51 -5.23
N LYS A 486 16.90 8.15 -6.37
CA LYS A 486 15.54 8.34 -6.92
C LYS A 486 14.89 7.05 -7.40
N VAL A 487 15.67 6.02 -7.74
CA VAL A 487 15.23 4.89 -8.56
C VAL A 487 14.82 3.62 -7.76
N PRO A 488 15.50 3.21 -6.67
CA PRO A 488 15.24 1.90 -6.06
C PRO A 488 13.84 1.75 -5.48
N ALA A 489 13.30 2.81 -4.88
CA ALA A 489 11.96 2.77 -4.32
C ALA A 489 10.89 2.78 -5.42
N GLN A 490 11.00 3.64 -6.44
CA GLN A 490 9.94 3.94 -7.43
C GLN A 490 9.37 2.71 -8.15
N LEU A 491 10.18 1.66 -8.36
CA LEU A 491 9.74 0.42 -9.02
C LEU A 491 9.28 -0.66 -8.05
N ALA A 492 9.27 -0.40 -6.73
CA ALA A 492 8.87 -1.39 -5.73
C ALA A 492 7.43 -1.89 -5.94
N CYS A 493 6.54 -1.02 -6.44
CA CYS A 493 5.16 -1.38 -6.76
C CYS A 493 4.96 -1.91 -8.19
N LEU A 494 6.00 -1.97 -9.02
CA LEU A 494 5.89 -2.48 -10.40
C LEU A 494 5.45 -3.95 -10.44
N ASN A 495 5.94 -4.74 -9.49
CA ASN A 495 5.64 -6.16 -9.36
C ASN A 495 4.98 -6.43 -8.01
N PRO A 496 4.09 -7.43 -7.91
CA PRO A 496 3.62 -7.93 -6.62
C PRO A 496 4.80 -8.45 -5.79
N PRO A 497 4.66 -8.55 -4.46
CA PRO A 497 5.66 -9.22 -3.64
C PRO A 497 5.90 -10.65 -4.13
N VAL A 498 7.11 -11.16 -3.95
CA VAL A 498 7.42 -12.54 -4.35
C VAL A 498 6.59 -13.50 -3.50
N ASN A 499 5.85 -14.40 -4.16
CA ASN A 499 4.98 -15.37 -3.47
C ASN A 499 5.76 -16.61 -3.02
N ASP A 500 6.77 -16.40 -2.17
CA ASP A 500 7.65 -17.43 -1.63
C ASP A 500 7.49 -17.61 -0.11
N PHE A 501 6.47 -16.99 0.51
CA PHE A 501 6.21 -17.07 1.94
C PHE A 501 5.96 -18.50 2.45
N LEU A 502 5.53 -19.44 1.58
CA LEU A 502 5.42 -20.86 1.92
C LEU A 502 6.80 -21.51 2.11
N LEU A 503 7.76 -21.15 1.25
CA LEU A 503 9.12 -21.71 1.25
C LEU A 503 10.04 -20.99 2.24
N GLY A 504 9.86 -19.68 2.44
CA GLY A 504 10.79 -18.82 3.18
C GLY A 504 12.22 -18.99 2.67
N ASP A 505 13.20 -19.16 3.54
CA ASP A 505 14.62 -19.32 3.13
C ASP A 505 14.91 -20.54 2.25
N ALA A 506 14.00 -21.52 2.18
CA ALA A 506 14.10 -22.61 1.21
C ALA A 506 13.75 -22.16 -0.23
N THR A 507 13.45 -20.87 -0.47
CA THR A 507 13.40 -20.36 -1.83
C THR A 507 14.76 -20.57 -2.48
N LEU A 508 14.80 -21.47 -3.45
CA LEU A 508 15.87 -21.50 -4.42
C LEU A 508 15.91 -20.09 -5.07
N SER A 509 17.12 -19.59 -5.34
CA SER A 509 17.33 -18.38 -6.13
C SER A 509 16.35 -18.37 -7.30
N PRO A 510 15.71 -17.23 -7.65
CA PRO A 510 14.65 -17.20 -8.65
C PRO A 510 15.07 -18.05 -9.83
N THR A 511 14.35 -19.15 -10.05
CA THR A 511 14.60 -20.03 -11.17
C THR A 511 14.66 -19.12 -12.39
N PRO A 512 15.73 -19.18 -13.21
CA PRO A 512 15.82 -18.35 -14.40
C PRO A 512 14.47 -18.35 -15.09
N GLY A 513 13.97 -17.16 -15.44
CA GLY A 513 12.66 -17.01 -16.07
C GLY A 513 12.50 -18.04 -17.20
N PRO A 514 11.25 -18.43 -17.54
CA PRO A 514 11.01 -19.45 -18.54
C PRO A 514 11.88 -19.15 -19.77
N PRO A 515 12.65 -20.13 -20.24
CA PRO A 515 13.64 -19.87 -21.28
C PRO A 515 12.94 -19.29 -22.52
N PRO A 516 13.66 -18.48 -23.33
CA PRO A 516 13.09 -17.93 -24.56
C PRO A 516 12.43 -19.03 -25.40
N ASP A 517 11.25 -18.73 -25.96
CA ASP A 517 10.58 -19.66 -26.87
C ASP A 517 11.49 -19.93 -28.08
N CYS A 518 12.06 -21.13 -28.12
CA CYS A 518 12.96 -21.59 -29.17
C CYS A 518 12.21 -22.10 -30.42
N GLY A 519 10.88 -21.96 -30.48
CA GLY A 519 10.04 -22.51 -31.54
C GLY A 519 10.16 -24.04 -31.60
N ASN A 520 10.68 -24.57 -32.70
CA ASN A 520 10.92 -26.02 -32.87
C ASN A 520 12.23 -26.51 -32.21
N GLY A 521 12.96 -25.64 -31.53
CA GLY A 521 14.18 -25.98 -30.78
C GLY A 521 13.91 -26.18 -29.28
N TRP A 522 14.96 -26.56 -28.54
CA TRP A 522 14.96 -26.51 -27.08
C TRP A 522 15.99 -25.48 -26.60
N TRP A 523 15.74 -24.89 -25.44
CA TRP A 523 16.72 -24.03 -24.79
C TRP A 523 17.79 -24.87 -24.11
N ASN A 524 19.05 -24.67 -24.50
CA ASN A 524 20.20 -25.27 -23.85
C ASN A 524 20.69 -24.33 -22.72
N TYR A 525 20.50 -24.74 -21.47
CA TYR A 525 20.87 -23.95 -20.29
C TYR A 525 22.38 -23.73 -20.14
N ASP A 526 23.20 -24.68 -20.60
CA ASP A 526 24.67 -24.59 -20.50
C ASP A 526 25.23 -23.61 -21.53
N LEU A 527 24.63 -23.57 -22.73
CA LEU A 527 25.05 -22.71 -23.83
C LEU A 527 24.35 -21.35 -23.85
N LYS A 528 23.28 -21.18 -23.05
CA LYS A 528 22.39 -20.02 -23.07
C LYS A 528 21.92 -19.69 -24.49
N ALA A 529 21.54 -20.71 -25.25
CA ALA A 529 21.11 -20.57 -26.64
C ALA A 529 20.05 -21.62 -27.02
N CYS A 530 19.25 -21.31 -28.04
CA CYS A 530 18.32 -22.26 -28.65
C CYS A 530 19.07 -23.25 -29.55
N GLU A 531 18.89 -24.54 -29.30
CA GLU A 531 19.38 -25.62 -30.16
C GLU A 531 18.22 -26.26 -30.92
N TYR A 532 18.47 -26.67 -32.16
CA TYR A 532 17.47 -27.31 -33.01
C TYR A 532 17.75 -28.80 -33.12
N TRP A 533 16.71 -29.62 -32.96
CA TRP A 533 16.77 -31.03 -33.31
C TRP A 533 16.79 -31.17 -34.84
N ILE A 534 17.92 -31.56 -35.41
CA ILE A 534 17.94 -32.11 -36.78
C ILE A 534 17.70 -33.61 -36.63
N ALA A 535 16.50 -34.07 -37.03
CA ALA A 535 16.22 -35.49 -37.07
C ALA A 535 17.32 -36.20 -37.88
N PRO A 536 17.90 -37.32 -37.40
CA PRO A 536 18.77 -38.13 -38.24
C PRO A 536 18.01 -38.52 -39.51
N ALA A 537 18.69 -38.44 -40.66
CA ALA A 537 18.09 -38.76 -41.95
C ALA A 537 17.33 -40.09 -41.88
N PRO A 538 16.11 -40.18 -42.42
CA PRO A 538 15.26 -41.35 -42.24
C PRO A 538 15.97 -42.61 -42.72
N THR A 539 16.16 -43.55 -41.80
CA THR A 539 16.64 -44.89 -42.11
C THR A 539 15.70 -45.54 -43.12
N ALA A 540 16.24 -46.10 -44.19
CA ALA A 540 15.45 -46.71 -45.27
C ALA A 540 14.44 -47.73 -44.71
N GLN A 541 13.19 -47.62 -45.16
CA GLN A 541 12.11 -48.54 -44.79
C GLN A 541 12.51 -49.99 -45.08
N PRO A 542 12.27 -50.94 -44.16
CA PRO A 542 12.38 -52.36 -44.47
C PRO A 542 11.24 -52.79 -45.40
N THR A 543 11.58 -53.61 -46.39
CA THR A 543 10.68 -54.24 -47.36
C THR A 543 9.51 -54.98 -46.67
N PRO A 544 8.26 -54.83 -47.13
CA PRO A 544 7.12 -55.47 -46.49
C PRO A 544 7.16 -57.00 -46.65
N LEU A 545 6.81 -57.69 -45.56
CA LEU A 545 6.61 -59.15 -45.52
C LEU A 545 5.25 -59.55 -46.14
N PRO A 546 5.12 -60.79 -46.68
CA PRO A 546 3.91 -61.23 -47.34
C PRO A 546 2.74 -61.45 -46.36
N THR A 547 1.56 -61.04 -46.81
CA THR A 547 0.27 -61.16 -46.12
C THR A 547 -0.18 -62.62 -46.03
N THR A 548 -0.36 -63.12 -44.81
CA THR A 548 -1.15 -64.33 -44.53
C THR A 548 -2.36 -63.97 -43.67
N HIS A 549 -3.56 -64.18 -44.22
CA HIS A 549 -4.84 -64.03 -43.53
C HIS A 549 -5.08 -65.16 -42.54
N TRP A 550 -5.44 -64.83 -41.30
CA TRP A 550 -6.05 -65.74 -40.32
C TRP A 550 -7.21 -65.02 -39.58
N PRO A 551 -8.19 -65.78 -39.06
CA PRO A 551 -9.59 -65.36 -39.00
C PRO A 551 -9.99 -64.59 -37.75
N THR A 552 -11.04 -63.81 -37.92
CA THR A 552 -11.76 -62.95 -36.97
C THR A 552 -12.32 -63.71 -35.77
N ALA A 553 -12.00 -63.22 -34.56
CA ALA A 553 -12.71 -63.50 -33.32
C ALA A 553 -13.49 -62.26 -32.86
N ALA A 554 -14.67 -62.49 -32.28
CA ALA A 554 -15.73 -61.52 -31.99
C ALA A 554 -15.36 -60.44 -30.96
N PRO A 555 -16.03 -59.26 -30.99
CA PRO A 555 -15.75 -58.16 -30.07
C PRO A 555 -16.32 -58.44 -28.67
N VAL A 556 -15.47 -58.25 -27.66
CA VAL A 556 -15.88 -58.14 -26.26
C VAL A 556 -16.48 -56.74 -26.07
N VAL A 557 -17.76 -56.71 -25.68
CA VAL A 557 -18.52 -55.50 -25.35
C VAL A 557 -18.17 -55.09 -23.92
N CYS A 558 -17.57 -53.91 -23.75
CA CYS A 558 -17.53 -53.21 -22.47
C CYS A 558 -18.79 -52.33 -22.36
N PRO A 559 -19.53 -52.34 -21.24
CA PRO A 559 -20.67 -51.45 -21.06
C PRO A 559 -20.19 -50.03 -20.72
N ASP A 560 -20.63 -49.06 -21.50
CA ASP A 560 -20.53 -47.64 -21.18
C ASP A 560 -21.40 -47.29 -19.96
N PRO A 561 -20.95 -46.42 -19.04
CA PRO A 561 -21.83 -45.83 -18.04
C PRO A 561 -22.73 -44.77 -18.68
N PRO A 562 -24.03 -44.68 -18.32
CA PRO A 562 -24.90 -43.64 -18.85
C PRO A 562 -24.68 -42.34 -18.08
N PHE A 563 -24.22 -41.29 -18.77
CA PHE A 563 -24.43 -39.91 -18.35
C PHE A 563 -25.48 -39.28 -19.27
N THR A 564 -26.70 -39.10 -18.76
CA THR A 564 -27.69 -38.19 -19.32
C THR A 564 -27.89 -37.03 -18.37
N TYR A 565 -27.72 -35.82 -18.90
CA TYR A 565 -28.21 -34.59 -18.28
C TYR A 565 -29.74 -34.57 -18.33
N GLY A 566 -30.37 -34.23 -17.21
CA GLY A 566 -31.74 -33.70 -17.20
C GLY A 566 -32.67 -34.34 -16.18
N SER A 567 -32.66 -33.84 -14.94
CA SER A 567 -33.87 -33.36 -14.27
C SER A 567 -33.55 -32.77 -12.91
N LEU A 568 -33.72 -31.46 -12.86
CA LEU A 568 -33.86 -30.63 -11.67
C LEU A 568 -35.20 -31.00 -10.97
N VAL A 569 -35.23 -30.83 -9.65
CA VAL A 569 -36.43 -30.82 -8.78
C VAL A 569 -36.95 -32.20 -8.33
N MET A 570 -36.48 -32.65 -7.17
CA MET A 570 -37.28 -33.12 -6.01
C MET A 570 -36.40 -33.92 -5.03
N ALA A 571 -36.04 -33.28 -3.91
CA ALA A 571 -35.93 -33.87 -2.55
C ALA A 571 -35.02 -33.03 -1.64
N GLY A 572 -35.42 -31.79 -1.37
CA GLY A 572 -35.08 -31.16 -0.09
C GLY A 572 -35.72 -31.98 1.02
N GLY A 573 -34.91 -32.62 1.86
CA GLY A 573 -35.39 -33.43 2.98
C GLY A 573 -34.38 -34.46 3.50
N ALA A 574 -33.53 -35.02 2.64
CA ALA A 574 -32.58 -36.06 3.06
C ALA A 574 -31.21 -35.53 3.53
N GLY A 575 -30.78 -34.36 3.05
CA GLY A 575 -29.46 -33.79 3.39
C GLY A 575 -29.32 -33.29 4.83
N ALA A 576 -30.41 -32.81 5.44
CA ALA A 576 -30.39 -32.31 6.82
C ALA A 576 -30.25 -33.43 7.86
N LEU A 577 -30.83 -34.61 7.60
CA LEU A 577 -30.74 -35.75 8.50
C LEU A 577 -29.34 -36.40 8.51
N VAL A 578 -28.66 -36.40 7.36
CA VAL A 578 -27.28 -36.88 7.24
C VAL A 578 -26.31 -35.92 7.94
N ALA A 579 -26.48 -34.61 7.79
CA ALA A 579 -25.66 -33.61 8.48
C ALA A 579 -25.83 -33.65 10.01
N VAL A 580 -27.05 -33.87 10.50
CA VAL A 580 -27.32 -34.01 11.95
C VAL A 580 -26.74 -35.31 12.52
N LEU A 581 -26.82 -36.43 11.78
CA LEU A 581 -26.21 -37.69 12.21
C LEU A 581 -24.68 -37.63 12.23
N VAL A 582 -24.07 -36.98 11.24
CA VAL A 582 -22.61 -36.75 11.20
C VAL A 582 -22.17 -35.81 12.33
N GLY A 583 -22.91 -34.73 12.59
CA GLY A 583 -22.65 -33.81 13.71
C GLY A 583 -22.81 -34.48 15.08
N PHE A 584 -23.80 -35.36 15.25
CA PHE A 584 -24.01 -36.09 16.51
C PHE A 584 -22.91 -37.12 16.78
N VAL A 585 -22.45 -37.85 15.74
CA VAL A 585 -21.33 -38.79 15.85
C VAL A 585 -20.01 -38.06 16.13
N TRP A 586 -19.77 -36.92 15.47
CA TRP A 586 -18.58 -36.10 15.72
C TRP A 586 -18.54 -35.56 17.16
N ASN A 587 -19.66 -35.04 17.66
CA ASN A 587 -19.73 -34.48 19.02
C ASN A 587 -19.62 -35.58 20.11
N LYS A 588 -20.12 -36.79 19.83
CA LYS A 588 -20.09 -37.91 20.79
C LYS A 588 -18.71 -38.59 20.90
N PHE A 589 -17.92 -38.59 19.82
CA PHE A 589 -16.61 -39.27 19.80
C PHE A 589 -15.40 -38.33 19.89
N CYS A 590 -15.54 -37.05 19.53
CA CYS A 590 -14.43 -36.08 19.60
C CYS A 590 -14.63 -34.99 20.69
N GLY A 591 -15.81 -34.93 21.32
CA GLY A 591 -16.15 -33.93 22.33
C GLY A 591 -15.88 -34.39 23.77
N SER A 592 -14.62 -34.57 24.15
CA SER A 592 -14.24 -34.61 25.58
C SER A 592 -12.81 -34.12 25.78
N ARG A 593 -12.66 -32.80 25.73
CA ARG A 593 -11.72 -31.97 26.53
C ARG A 593 -12.01 -30.49 26.23
N ARG A 594 -13.09 -29.98 26.82
CA ARG A 594 -13.29 -28.52 26.96
C ARG A 594 -12.31 -28.00 28.01
N ARG A 595 -11.47 -27.02 27.64
CA ARG A 595 -11.10 -25.94 28.55
C ARG A 595 -12.13 -24.83 28.31
N GLU A 596 -12.85 -24.48 29.37
CA GLU A 596 -13.81 -23.39 29.40
C GLU A 596 -13.07 -22.05 29.35
N GLY A 597 -13.58 -21.08 28.58
CA GLY A 597 -13.05 -19.72 28.58
C GLY A 597 -13.17 -18.98 27.25
N TYR A 598 -14.36 -18.88 26.67
CA TYR A 598 -14.69 -17.78 25.77
C TYR A 598 -16.09 -17.29 26.15
N SER A 599 -16.16 -16.10 26.74
CA SER A 599 -17.37 -15.32 26.87
C SER A 599 -17.71 -14.68 25.53
N GLU A 600 -19.00 -14.58 25.24
CA GLU A 600 -19.55 -13.95 24.04
C GLU A 600 -19.03 -12.51 23.85
N VAL A 601 -18.67 -12.18 22.61
CA VAL A 601 -18.25 -10.84 22.18
C VAL A 601 -19.48 -9.91 22.23
N PRO A 602 -19.42 -8.74 22.90
CA PRO A 602 -20.52 -7.78 22.87
C PRO A 602 -20.62 -7.17 21.46
N SER A 603 -21.78 -7.33 20.83
CA SER A 603 -22.12 -6.59 19.61
C SER A 603 -22.22 -5.11 19.92
N THR A 604 -21.28 -4.30 19.43
CA THR A 604 -21.48 -2.86 19.32
C THR A 604 -22.06 -2.56 17.93
N THR A 605 -23.32 -2.12 17.95
CA THR A 605 -24.01 -1.47 16.83
C THR A 605 -23.27 -0.18 16.45
N VAL A 606 -23.10 -0.01 15.14
CA VAL A 606 -22.52 1.15 14.43
C VAL A 606 -23.31 2.42 14.70
#